data_AF-A0AA88U7F7-F1
#
_entry.id   AF-A0AA88U7F7-F1
#
_cell.length_a   1.000
_cell.length_b   1.000
_cell.length_c   1.000
_cell.angle_alpha   90.00
_cell.angle_beta   90.00
_cell.angle_gamma   90.00
#
_symmetry.space_group_name_H-M   'P 1'
#
loop_
_entity.id
_entity.type
_entity.pdbx_description
1 polymer ?
#
loop_
_entity_poly.entity_id
_entity_poly.type
_entity_poly.pdbx_seq_one_letter_code
_entity_poly.pdbx_strand_id
1 'polypeptide(L)'
;MRSGAIDGYDAVFLSPHKFLRGPGSPGILLMSKALYRLKSSPPSTCGGGTVNFVNGFDEKASGTLYVEEIEEREDAGTPQILNKIRAALAFWVKDYISYKFIETQEHNYIIKALERLIPNPNILVLGNTSTERQAVLSFLDGRETGAVCQWRETGGNKKRKPLHGPFVAKLLNDLFGIQARGGCACAGPYGHSLLNVDETRSLAYRSAIKMASHTQGYNGVKPGWTRVSFSYYMSNEEFEFILAALEFIAIYGERFLTLYHMNWKTGAGPLKERHPRD
;
A
#
# COMPACT_ATOMS: atom_id res chain seq x y z
N MET A 1 20.01 -17.72 2.52
CA MET A 1 18.77 -18.49 2.84
C MET A 1 19.16 -19.63 3.77
N ARG A 2 18.33 -19.92 4.77
CA ARG A 2 18.57 -21.02 5.74
C ARG A 2 17.48 -22.07 5.54
N SER A 3 17.40 -22.65 4.34
CA SER A 3 16.30 -23.54 3.97
C SER A 3 16.23 -24.74 4.90
N GLY A 4 15.03 -25.06 5.39
CA GLY A 4 14.81 -26.13 6.37
C GLY A 4 15.17 -25.81 7.83
N ALA A 5 15.72 -24.63 8.14
CA ALA A 5 15.87 -24.16 9.51
C ALA A 5 14.56 -23.57 10.04
N ILE A 6 14.27 -23.73 11.33
CA ILE A 6 13.05 -23.21 11.98
C ILE A 6 12.88 -21.70 11.80
N ASP A 7 13.97 -20.94 11.80
CA ASP A 7 14.00 -19.49 11.62
C ASP A 7 14.52 -19.08 10.23
N GLY A 8 14.54 -20.03 9.31
CA GLY A 8 15.02 -19.86 7.95
C GLY A 8 13.94 -19.52 6.94
N TYR A 9 14.35 -18.88 5.85
CA TYR A 9 13.50 -18.66 4.68
C TYR A 9 13.89 -19.64 3.57
N ASP A 10 12.92 -20.37 3.05
CA ASP A 10 13.08 -21.23 1.88
C ASP A 10 12.92 -20.48 0.56
N ALA A 11 12.13 -19.39 0.57
CA ALA A 11 11.96 -18.49 -0.55
C ALA A 11 11.69 -17.05 -0.07
N VAL A 12 12.12 -16.09 -0.87
CA VAL A 12 11.93 -14.66 -0.66
C VAL A 12 11.52 -14.04 -1.99
N PHE A 13 10.40 -13.32 -1.99
CA PHE A 13 9.99 -12.50 -3.13
C PHE A 13 10.15 -11.03 -2.79
N LEU A 14 10.82 -10.29 -3.68
CA LEU A 14 11.11 -8.88 -3.51
C LEU A 14 10.53 -8.09 -4.68
N SER A 15 10.11 -6.87 -4.37
CA SER A 15 9.61 -5.90 -5.34
C SER A 15 10.55 -4.70 -5.35
N PRO A 16 11.57 -4.68 -6.22
CA PRO A 16 12.57 -3.61 -6.24
C PRO A 16 11.96 -2.23 -6.54
N HIS A 17 10.76 -2.15 -7.13
CA HIS A 17 10.02 -0.90 -7.32
C HIS A 17 9.68 -0.15 -6.03
N LYS A 18 9.84 -0.80 -4.87
CA LYS A 18 9.71 -0.15 -3.55
C LYS A 18 10.99 0.56 -3.10
N PHE A 19 12.12 0.34 -3.77
CA PHE A 19 13.37 1.04 -3.52
C PHE A 19 13.49 2.31 -4.36
N LEU A 20 14.34 3.23 -3.91
CA LEU A 20 14.69 4.43 -4.67
C LEU A 20 15.25 4.04 -6.03
N ARG A 21 14.76 4.67 -7.11
CA ARG A 21 15.04 4.35 -8.54
C ARG A 21 14.57 2.96 -9.01
N GLY A 22 13.90 2.19 -8.16
CA GLY A 22 13.34 0.89 -8.52
C GLY A 22 12.13 0.87 -9.46
N PRO A 23 11.27 1.91 -9.58
CA PRO A 23 10.10 1.85 -10.44
C PRO A 23 10.42 1.41 -11.89
N GLY A 24 9.67 0.42 -12.37
CA GLY A 24 9.91 -0.25 -13.64
C GLY A 24 10.85 -1.46 -13.56
N SER A 25 11.33 -1.89 -12.39
CA SER A 25 12.06 -3.16 -12.21
C SER A 25 11.13 -4.39 -12.25
N PRO A 26 11.60 -5.58 -12.63
CA PRO A 26 10.85 -6.82 -12.44
C PRO A 26 10.80 -7.19 -10.94
N GLY A 27 9.89 -8.09 -10.58
CA GLY A 27 9.95 -8.77 -9.28
C GLY A 27 11.12 -9.75 -9.25
N ILE A 28 11.68 -10.01 -8.06
CA ILE A 28 12.78 -10.95 -7.87
C ILE A 28 12.30 -12.06 -6.93
N LEU A 29 12.32 -13.30 -7.41
CA LEU A 29 12.12 -14.48 -6.58
C LEU A 29 13.48 -15.14 -6.34
N LEU A 30 13.88 -15.25 -5.07
CA LEU A 30 15.00 -16.06 -4.63
C LEU A 30 14.43 -17.26 -3.88
N MET A 31 14.76 -18.49 -4.30
CA MET A 31 14.27 -19.69 -3.63
C MET A 31 15.32 -20.79 -3.59
N SER A 32 15.22 -21.67 -2.59
CA SER A 32 16.03 -22.86 -2.50
C SER A 32 15.83 -23.72 -3.74
N LYS A 33 16.91 -24.19 -4.36
CA LYS A 33 16.84 -25.08 -5.54
C LYS A 33 16.05 -26.37 -5.25
N ALA A 34 15.99 -26.80 -3.98
CA ALA A 34 15.17 -27.94 -3.56
C ALA A 34 13.65 -27.71 -3.72
N LEU A 35 13.20 -26.45 -3.75
CA LEU A 35 11.79 -26.12 -4.02
C LEU A 35 11.44 -26.17 -5.51
N TYR A 36 12.43 -26.11 -6.39
CA TYR A 36 12.19 -26.14 -7.83
C TYR A 36 11.91 -27.57 -8.32
N ARG A 37 10.63 -27.96 -8.29
CA ARG A 37 10.15 -29.29 -8.69
C ARG A 37 9.79 -29.40 -10.17
N LEU A 38 9.90 -28.32 -10.94
CA LEU A 38 9.52 -28.27 -12.35
C LEU A 38 10.64 -28.74 -13.30
N LYS A 39 11.75 -29.28 -12.80
CA LYS A 39 12.88 -29.73 -13.66
C LYS A 39 12.44 -30.72 -14.74
N SER A 40 11.53 -31.63 -14.39
CA SER A 40 11.00 -32.66 -15.28
C SER A 40 9.66 -32.29 -15.93
N SER A 41 9.25 -31.02 -15.89
CA SER A 41 7.98 -30.52 -16.45
C SER A 41 8.20 -29.19 -17.16
N PRO A 42 7.23 -28.68 -17.94
CA PRO A 42 7.33 -27.32 -18.48
C PRO A 42 7.56 -26.26 -17.37
N PRO A 43 8.28 -25.16 -17.67
CA PRO A 43 8.43 -24.02 -16.76
C PRO A 43 7.08 -23.36 -16.46
N SER A 44 7.06 -22.45 -15.48
CA SER A 44 5.82 -21.73 -15.11
C SER A 44 5.27 -20.91 -16.28
N THR A 45 6.16 -20.38 -17.13
CA THR A 45 5.81 -19.70 -18.38
C THR A 45 6.67 -20.25 -19.50
N CYS A 46 6.03 -20.79 -20.55
CA CYS A 46 6.73 -21.28 -21.74
C CYS A 46 6.92 -20.15 -22.75
N GLY A 47 8.04 -20.17 -23.48
CA GLY A 47 8.30 -19.24 -24.57
C GLY A 47 9.66 -19.46 -25.21
N GLY A 48 10.03 -18.59 -26.14
CA GLY A 48 11.40 -18.57 -26.67
C GLY A 48 12.41 -18.34 -25.55
N GLY A 49 13.62 -18.88 -25.69
CA GLY A 49 14.68 -18.74 -24.68
C GLY A 49 14.62 -19.76 -23.53
N THR A 50 13.51 -20.46 -23.30
CA THR A 50 13.42 -21.47 -22.23
C THR A 50 13.64 -22.91 -22.71
N VAL A 51 13.85 -23.10 -24.00
CA VAL A 51 13.95 -24.40 -24.68
C VAL A 51 15.28 -24.53 -25.42
N ASN A 52 15.87 -25.72 -25.33
CA ASN A 52 16.99 -26.16 -26.16
C ASN A 52 16.50 -26.74 -27.49
N PHE A 53 15.35 -27.43 -27.48
CA PHE A 53 14.79 -28.07 -28.66
C PHE A 53 13.28 -28.24 -28.54
N VAL A 54 12.57 -28.04 -29.65
CA VAL A 54 11.12 -28.27 -29.78
C VAL A 54 10.88 -28.98 -31.09
N ASN A 55 10.02 -29.99 -31.09
CA ASN A 55 9.52 -30.62 -32.31
C ASN A 55 8.00 -30.78 -32.25
N GLY A 56 7.37 -30.96 -33.41
CA GLY A 56 5.92 -31.15 -33.54
C GLY A 56 5.49 -32.60 -33.79
N PHE A 57 6.39 -33.58 -33.63
CA PHE A 57 6.15 -34.97 -33.99
C PHE A 57 5.92 -35.89 -32.77
N ASP A 58 6.34 -35.45 -31.58
CA ASP A 58 6.04 -36.11 -30.31
C ASP A 58 4.92 -35.34 -29.59
N GLU A 59 3.73 -35.92 -29.55
CA GLU A 59 2.57 -35.35 -28.83
C GLU A 59 2.77 -35.39 -27.30
N LYS A 60 3.73 -36.19 -26.81
CA LYS A 60 4.10 -36.18 -25.40
C LYS A 60 5.14 -35.09 -25.14
N ALA A 61 5.01 -34.43 -23.99
CA ALA A 61 5.96 -33.43 -23.50
C ALA A 61 7.44 -33.92 -23.41
N SER A 62 7.71 -35.20 -23.66
CA SER A 62 9.04 -35.80 -23.78
C SER A 62 9.87 -35.30 -24.96
N GLY A 63 9.24 -34.81 -26.03
CA GLY A 63 9.96 -34.36 -27.22
C GLY A 63 10.54 -32.94 -27.12
N THR A 64 10.09 -32.15 -26.13
CA THR A 64 10.58 -30.80 -25.88
C THR A 64 11.68 -30.83 -24.84
N LEU A 65 12.87 -30.34 -25.22
CA LEU A 65 14.01 -30.20 -24.33
C LEU A 65 14.04 -28.78 -23.81
N TYR A 66 13.81 -28.61 -22.51
CA TYR A 66 13.91 -27.33 -21.83
C TYR A 66 15.36 -27.05 -21.36
N VAL A 67 15.68 -25.78 -21.11
CA VAL A 67 16.96 -25.38 -20.51
C VAL A 67 17.04 -25.90 -19.08
N GLU A 68 18.23 -26.32 -18.62
CA GLU A 68 18.44 -26.88 -17.27
C GLU A 68 18.68 -25.81 -16.20
N GLU A 69 19.24 -24.66 -16.61
CA GLU A 69 19.47 -23.51 -15.74
C GLU A 69 18.12 -22.88 -15.38
N ILE A 70 17.84 -22.72 -14.08
CA ILE A 70 16.49 -22.43 -13.58
C ILE A 70 16.08 -20.99 -13.93
N GLU A 71 17.02 -20.06 -13.84
CA GLU A 71 16.83 -18.65 -14.08
C GLU A 71 16.49 -18.36 -15.55
N GLU A 72 17.20 -18.97 -16.50
CA GLU A 72 16.95 -18.91 -17.95
C GLU A 72 15.66 -19.65 -18.31
N ARG A 73 15.42 -20.81 -17.69
CA ARG A 73 14.20 -21.60 -17.90
C ARG A 73 12.92 -20.88 -17.49
N GLU A 74 12.97 -19.97 -16.51
CA GLU A 74 11.81 -19.20 -16.02
C GLU A 74 11.75 -17.76 -16.59
N ASP A 75 12.66 -17.39 -17.50
CA ASP A 75 12.72 -16.05 -18.12
C ASP A 75 12.28 -16.09 -19.60
N ALA A 76 11.03 -16.49 -19.82
CA ALA A 76 10.49 -16.72 -21.15
C ALA A 76 10.38 -15.46 -22.02
N GLY A 77 10.71 -15.62 -23.30
CA GLY A 77 10.65 -14.58 -24.32
C GLY A 77 11.89 -13.69 -24.28
N THR A 78 11.74 -12.44 -24.74
CA THR A 78 12.81 -11.45 -24.64
C THR A 78 12.98 -11.05 -23.17
N PRO A 79 14.15 -11.28 -22.54
CA PRO A 79 14.40 -10.88 -21.17
C PRO A 79 14.15 -9.39 -20.97
N GLN A 80 13.67 -9.01 -19.78
CA GLN A 80 13.48 -7.60 -19.43
C GLN A 80 14.82 -6.90 -19.09
N ILE A 81 15.75 -6.86 -20.04
CA ILE A 81 17.15 -6.46 -19.83
C ILE A 81 17.26 -5.11 -19.12
N LEU A 82 16.58 -4.07 -19.64
CA LEU A 82 16.62 -2.73 -19.05
C LEU A 82 16.02 -2.71 -17.63
N ASN A 83 14.95 -3.47 -17.40
CA ASN A 83 14.29 -3.55 -16.11
C ASN A 83 15.16 -4.29 -15.09
N LYS A 84 15.90 -5.33 -15.51
CA LYS A 84 16.89 -6.04 -14.69
C LYS A 84 18.06 -5.13 -14.30
N ILE A 85 18.57 -4.34 -15.25
CA ILE A 85 19.60 -3.31 -14.97
C ILE A 85 19.08 -2.31 -13.94
N ARG A 86 17.84 -1.82 -14.09
CA ARG A 86 17.21 -0.93 -13.09
C ARG A 86 17.11 -1.57 -11.71
N ALA A 87 16.74 -2.85 -11.63
CA ALA A 87 16.71 -3.57 -10.36
C ALA A 87 18.10 -3.59 -9.70
N ALA A 88 19.15 -3.94 -10.44
CA ALA A 88 20.52 -3.94 -9.95
C ALA A 88 20.95 -2.55 -9.44
N LEU A 89 20.66 -1.50 -10.20
CA LEU A 89 20.95 -0.11 -9.79
C LEU A 89 20.21 0.30 -8.52
N ALA A 90 18.97 -0.12 -8.33
CA ALA A 90 18.21 0.16 -7.10
C ALA A 90 18.87 -0.47 -5.86
N PHE A 91 19.41 -1.69 -6.00
CA PHE A 91 20.19 -2.33 -4.94
C PHE A 91 21.53 -1.63 -4.71
N TRP A 92 22.25 -1.24 -5.76
CA TRP A 92 23.51 -0.48 -5.62
C TRP A 92 23.31 0.83 -4.87
N VAL A 93 22.25 1.58 -5.17
CA VAL A 93 21.91 2.82 -4.45
C VAL A 93 21.63 2.51 -2.98
N LYS A 94 20.85 1.47 -2.70
CA LYS A 94 20.56 1.05 -1.32
C LYS A 94 21.83 0.66 -0.57
N ASP A 95 22.75 -0.06 -1.21
CA ASP A 95 24.00 -0.49 -0.59
C ASP A 95 24.96 0.68 -0.36
N TYR A 96 25.03 1.61 -1.31
CA TYR A 96 25.79 2.85 -1.17
C TYR A 96 25.31 3.70 0.03
N ILE A 97 23.99 3.81 0.21
CA ILE A 97 23.39 4.55 1.34
C ILE A 97 23.53 3.76 2.65
N SER A 98 23.62 2.43 2.58
CA SER A 98 23.56 1.47 3.69
C SER A 98 22.19 1.33 4.34
N TYR A 99 21.78 0.07 4.55
CA TYR A 99 20.52 -0.25 5.22
C TYR A 99 20.46 0.26 6.66
N LYS A 100 21.61 0.32 7.36
CA LYS A 100 21.68 0.81 8.75
C LYS A 100 21.34 2.29 8.84
N PHE A 101 21.82 3.08 7.87
CA PHE A 101 21.51 4.50 7.79
C PHE A 101 20.01 4.70 7.50
N ILE A 102 19.47 3.98 6.51
CA ILE A 102 18.04 4.02 6.17
C ILE A 102 17.18 3.69 7.39
N GLU A 103 17.49 2.59 8.07
CA GLU A 103 16.79 2.14 9.29
C GLU A 103 16.85 3.21 10.39
N THR A 104 18.02 3.77 10.65
CA THR A 104 18.19 4.82 11.66
C THR A 104 17.37 6.07 11.33
N GLN A 105 17.41 6.54 10.09
CA GLN A 105 16.66 7.74 9.69
C GLN A 105 15.15 7.52 9.71
N GLU A 106 14.66 6.39 9.20
CA GLU A 106 13.24 6.04 9.24
C GLU A 106 12.74 5.89 10.68
N HIS A 107 13.55 5.26 11.55
CA HIS A 107 13.25 5.13 12.96
C HIS A 107 13.16 6.51 13.66
N ASN A 108 14.10 7.42 13.36
CA ASN A 108 14.06 8.78 13.90
C ASN A 108 12.80 9.54 13.49
N TYR A 109 12.39 9.44 12.21
CA TYR A 109 11.19 10.11 11.73
C TYR A 109 9.92 9.57 12.38
N ILE A 110 9.79 8.24 12.52
CA ILE A 110 8.57 7.68 13.07
C ILE A 110 8.42 7.95 14.57
N ILE A 111 9.52 7.93 15.34
CA ILE A 111 9.47 8.30 16.76
C ILE A 111 8.99 9.74 16.93
N LYS A 112 9.62 10.69 16.24
CA LYS A 112 9.23 12.11 16.32
C LYS A 112 7.79 12.35 15.89
N ALA A 113 7.35 11.67 14.82
CA ALA A 113 5.96 11.78 14.36
C ALA A 113 4.96 11.23 15.40
N LEU A 114 5.27 10.10 16.04
CA LEU A 114 4.43 9.53 17.10
C LEU A 114 4.40 10.43 18.34
N GLU A 115 5.55 10.93 18.80
CA GLU A 115 5.65 11.83 19.96
C GLU A 115 4.80 13.10 19.77
N ARG A 116 4.78 13.64 18.55
CA ARG A 116 3.98 14.84 18.24
C ARG A 116 2.50 14.55 18.06
N LEU A 117 2.14 13.47 17.37
CA LEU A 117 0.76 13.25 16.93
C LEU A 117 -0.09 12.43 17.91
N ILE A 118 0.50 11.55 18.73
CA ILE A 118 -0.26 10.77 19.73
C ILE A 118 -0.98 11.67 20.75
N PRO A 119 -0.37 12.75 21.27
CA PRO A 119 -1.05 13.65 22.20
C PRO A 119 -2.19 14.47 21.56
N ASN A 120 -2.26 14.53 20.22
CA ASN A 120 -3.25 15.35 19.53
C ASN A 120 -4.64 14.67 19.57
N PRO A 121 -5.66 15.27 20.23
CA PRO A 121 -6.97 14.65 20.39
C PRO A 121 -7.81 14.59 19.10
N ASN A 122 -7.35 15.24 18.02
CA ASN A 122 -8.02 15.23 16.71
C ASN A 122 -7.41 14.20 15.75
N ILE A 123 -6.33 13.52 16.13
CA ILE A 123 -5.67 12.51 15.30
C ILE A 123 -5.63 11.20 16.08
N LEU A 124 -6.24 10.15 15.53
CA LEU A 124 -6.10 8.81 16.06
C LEU A 124 -5.07 8.04 15.23
N VAL A 125 -3.87 7.85 15.78
CA VAL A 125 -2.85 6.99 15.19
C VAL A 125 -3.29 5.53 15.30
N LEU A 126 -3.23 4.82 14.17
CA LEU A 126 -3.63 3.42 14.07
C LEU A 126 -2.44 2.46 14.17
N GLY A 127 -2.75 1.25 14.65
CA GLY A 127 -1.78 0.18 14.88
C GLY A 127 -1.11 0.29 16.25
N ASN A 128 -0.14 -0.59 16.50
CA ASN A 128 0.63 -0.55 17.73
C ASN A 128 1.59 0.66 17.70
N THR A 129 1.58 1.45 18.76
CA THR A 129 2.43 2.65 18.94
C THR A 129 3.65 2.41 19.82
N SER A 130 3.73 1.24 20.47
CA SER A 130 4.81 0.88 21.40
C SER A 130 5.84 -0.07 20.79
N THR A 131 5.54 -0.69 19.65
CA THR A 131 6.47 -1.58 18.93
C THR A 131 7.22 -0.86 17.84
N GLU A 132 8.43 -1.34 17.54
CA GLU A 132 9.17 -0.93 16.35
C GLU A 132 8.31 -1.08 15.09
N ARG A 133 8.41 -0.07 14.21
CA ARG A 133 7.62 0.00 12.99
C ARG A 133 8.38 0.76 11.92
N GLN A 134 8.03 0.47 10.69
CA GLN A 134 8.47 1.26 9.53
C GLN A 134 7.95 2.69 9.64
N ALA A 135 8.61 3.64 8.97
CA ALA A 135 8.24 5.06 8.93
C ALA A 135 6.99 5.35 8.11
N VAL A 136 5.91 4.64 8.43
CA VAL A 136 4.61 4.70 7.78
C VAL A 136 3.57 4.94 8.86
N LEU A 137 2.92 6.09 8.78
CA LEU A 137 1.89 6.49 9.72
C LEU A 137 0.52 6.26 9.10
N SER A 138 -0.32 5.47 9.77
CA SER A 138 -1.73 5.29 9.45
C SER A 138 -2.55 5.97 10.53
N PHE A 139 -3.53 6.77 10.15
CA PHE A 139 -4.31 7.56 11.11
C PHE A 139 -5.74 7.83 10.62
N LEU A 140 -6.63 8.11 11.57
CA LEU A 140 -7.92 8.73 11.33
C LEU A 140 -7.86 10.19 11.79
N ASP A 141 -8.45 11.05 10.99
CA ASP A 141 -8.66 12.44 11.35
C ASP A 141 -10.06 12.58 11.96
N GLY A 142 -10.14 12.86 13.26
CA GLY A 142 -11.38 13.02 13.99
C GLY A 142 -11.20 12.78 15.49
N ARG A 143 -11.97 13.52 16.29
CA ARG A 143 -11.99 13.36 17.75
C ARG A 143 -12.79 12.10 18.11
N GLU A 144 -12.12 11.00 18.42
CA GLU A 144 -12.82 9.79 18.91
C GLU A 144 -12.44 9.44 20.35
N THR A 145 -13.46 9.44 21.21
CA THR A 145 -13.45 8.67 22.46
C THR A 145 -14.18 7.35 22.19
N GLY A 146 -13.43 6.29 21.91
CA GLY A 146 -13.88 4.90 21.96
C GLY A 146 -14.80 4.44 20.83
N ALA A 147 -14.24 3.54 20.01
CA ALA A 147 -14.86 2.78 18.92
C ALA A 147 -15.43 3.62 17.77
N VAL A 148 -15.01 3.26 16.55
CA VAL A 148 -15.61 3.66 15.26
C VAL A 148 -17.09 3.26 15.27
N CYS A 149 -17.90 4.10 15.92
CA CYS A 149 -19.30 3.89 16.23
C CYS A 149 -19.97 5.24 16.06
N GLN A 150 -20.65 5.43 14.92
CA GLN A 150 -22.10 5.64 14.87
C GLN A 150 -22.52 6.07 13.46
N TRP A 151 -23.06 5.11 12.70
CA TRP A 151 -24.04 5.37 11.64
C TRP A 151 -25.48 5.42 12.20
N ARG A 152 -25.64 5.64 13.51
CA ARG A 152 -26.92 6.10 14.06
C ARG A 152 -26.95 7.62 14.01
N GLU A 153 -28.04 8.17 13.50
CA GLU A 153 -28.47 9.52 13.84
C GLU A 153 -28.88 9.53 15.31
N THR A 154 -27.90 9.51 16.21
CA THR A 154 -28.15 9.85 17.60
C THR A 154 -28.22 11.37 17.65
N GLY A 155 -29.43 11.89 17.48
CA GLY A 155 -29.75 13.24 17.88
C GLY A 155 -29.22 13.48 19.30
N GLY A 156 -28.30 14.45 19.43
CA GLY A 156 -27.96 15.02 20.74
C GLY A 156 -26.52 14.90 21.26
N ASN A 157 -25.52 14.33 20.58
CA ASN A 157 -24.15 14.29 21.14
C ASN A 157 -23.03 14.83 20.23
N LYS A 158 -22.29 15.82 20.77
CA LYS A 158 -21.16 16.59 20.21
C LYS A 158 -19.88 15.77 19.92
N LYS A 159 -19.97 14.60 19.27
CA LYS A 159 -18.80 13.81 18.87
C LYS A 159 -18.57 13.95 17.36
N ARG A 160 -17.38 14.41 16.96
CA ARG A 160 -16.99 14.52 15.55
C ARG A 160 -16.68 13.13 15.02
N LYS A 161 -17.32 12.74 13.91
CA LYS A 161 -16.98 11.50 13.19
C LYS A 161 -15.67 11.70 12.43
N PRO A 162 -14.86 10.65 12.26
CA PRO A 162 -13.63 10.77 11.50
C PRO A 162 -13.92 11.07 10.02
N LEU A 163 -13.07 11.91 9.44
CA LEU A 163 -13.08 12.21 8.01
C LEU A 163 -12.67 10.96 7.22
N HIS A 164 -13.31 10.77 6.06
CA HIS A 164 -13.03 9.62 5.20
C HIS A 164 -11.58 9.69 4.67
N GLY A 165 -10.83 8.58 4.76
CA GLY A 165 -9.40 8.57 4.41
C GLY A 165 -9.07 9.16 3.02
N PRO A 166 -9.75 8.74 1.95
CA PRO A 166 -9.62 9.35 0.62
C PRO A 166 -9.87 10.86 0.58
N PHE A 167 -10.77 11.40 1.41
CA PHE A 167 -11.02 12.84 1.50
C PHE A 167 -9.85 13.57 2.15
N VAL A 168 -9.33 13.07 3.26
CA VAL A 168 -8.14 13.63 3.93
C VAL A 168 -6.92 13.60 2.99
N ALA A 169 -6.72 12.48 2.28
CA ALA A 169 -5.65 12.38 1.28
C ALA A 169 -5.81 13.40 0.14
N LYS A 170 -7.06 13.69 -0.27
CA LYS A 170 -7.36 14.72 -1.27
C LYS A 170 -7.07 16.13 -0.75
N LEU A 171 -7.42 16.44 0.50
CA LEU A 171 -7.08 17.72 1.12
C LEU A 171 -5.57 17.93 1.25
N LEU A 172 -4.82 16.89 1.65
CA LEU A 172 -3.35 16.92 1.70
C LEU A 172 -2.74 17.28 0.34
N ASN A 173 -3.27 16.68 -0.73
CA ASN A 173 -2.83 16.98 -2.09
C ASN A 173 -3.20 18.41 -2.52
N ASP A 174 -4.46 18.81 -2.35
CA ASP A 174 -4.97 20.06 -2.94
C ASP A 174 -4.51 21.32 -2.22
N LEU A 175 -4.32 21.24 -0.89
CA LEU A 175 -3.92 22.39 -0.08
C LEU A 175 -2.41 22.49 0.10
N PHE A 176 -1.71 21.35 0.12
CA PHE A 176 -0.29 21.29 0.52
C PHE A 176 0.62 20.58 -0.49
N GLY A 177 0.07 19.99 -1.56
CA GLY A 177 0.86 19.19 -2.50
C GLY A 177 1.38 17.86 -1.93
N ILE A 178 0.85 17.41 -0.79
CA ILE A 178 1.30 16.18 -0.11
C ILE A 178 0.55 14.97 -0.66
N GLN A 179 1.30 14.01 -1.21
CA GLN A 179 0.73 12.76 -1.72
C GLN A 179 0.55 11.73 -0.59
N ALA A 180 -0.68 11.57 -0.12
CA ALA A 180 -1.07 10.54 0.83
C ALA A 180 -1.91 9.44 0.16
N ARG A 181 -2.12 8.32 0.86
CA ARG A 181 -3.04 7.26 0.42
C ARG A 181 -4.21 7.13 1.38
N GLY A 182 -5.43 7.18 0.84
CA GLY A 182 -6.65 6.90 1.58
C GLY A 182 -7.24 5.54 1.21
N GLY A 183 -7.73 4.77 2.19
CA GLY A 183 -8.43 3.50 1.98
C GLY A 183 -8.00 2.40 2.95
N CYS A 184 -8.23 1.14 2.60
CA CYS A 184 -7.91 -0.03 3.45
C CYS A 184 -6.53 -0.67 3.17
N ALA A 185 -5.66 0.00 2.40
CA ALA A 185 -4.28 -0.41 2.11
C ALA A 185 -4.10 -1.86 1.61
N CYS A 186 -5.05 -2.38 0.83
CA CYS A 186 -5.09 -3.79 0.37
C CYS A 186 -5.14 -4.84 1.51
N ALA A 187 -5.48 -4.41 2.72
CA ALA A 187 -5.51 -5.23 3.92
C ALA A 187 -6.93 -5.24 4.50
N GLY A 188 -7.92 -5.65 3.69
CA GLY A 188 -9.35 -5.60 4.03
C GLY A 188 -9.70 -6.23 5.39
N PRO A 189 -9.32 -7.50 5.65
CA PRO A 189 -9.56 -8.15 6.94
C PRO A 189 -8.87 -7.44 8.11
N TYR A 190 -7.60 -7.04 7.94
CA TYR A 190 -6.89 -6.26 8.96
C TYR A 190 -7.58 -4.91 9.23
N GLY A 191 -8.08 -4.24 8.20
CA GLY A 191 -8.86 -3.02 8.34
C GLY A 191 -10.16 -3.21 9.12
N HIS A 192 -10.78 -4.39 9.06
CA HIS A 192 -11.95 -4.71 9.88
C HIS A 192 -11.55 -4.83 11.35
N SER A 193 -10.48 -5.57 11.66
CA SER A 193 -9.97 -5.66 13.03
C SER A 193 -9.52 -4.30 13.57
N LEU A 194 -8.80 -3.53 12.76
CA LEU A 194 -8.23 -2.23 13.14
C LEU A 194 -9.31 -1.18 13.42
N LEU A 195 -10.40 -1.21 12.65
CA LEU A 195 -11.52 -0.26 12.76
C LEU A 195 -12.71 -0.83 13.55
N ASN A 196 -12.55 -1.98 14.21
CA ASN A 196 -13.60 -2.66 14.97
C ASN A 196 -14.90 -2.86 14.16
N VAL A 197 -14.77 -3.32 12.92
CA VAL A 197 -15.90 -3.67 12.03
C VAL A 197 -16.34 -5.09 12.34
N ASP A 198 -17.50 -5.22 12.99
CA ASP A 198 -18.16 -6.51 13.25
C ASP A 198 -18.71 -7.17 11.97
N GLU A 199 -19.12 -8.44 12.08
CA GLU A 199 -19.68 -9.22 10.97
C GLU A 199 -20.89 -8.54 10.33
N THR A 200 -21.83 -8.05 11.15
CA THR A 200 -23.04 -7.37 10.69
C THR A 200 -22.70 -6.16 9.81
N ARG A 201 -21.76 -5.32 10.23
CA ARG A 201 -21.28 -4.15 9.47
C ARG A 201 -20.51 -4.56 8.22
N SER A 202 -19.67 -5.59 8.31
CA SER A 202 -18.94 -6.13 7.16
C SER A 202 -19.91 -6.60 6.07
N LEU A 203 -20.95 -7.34 6.44
CA LEU A 203 -22.01 -7.78 5.53
C LEU A 203 -22.83 -6.61 4.99
N ALA A 204 -23.08 -5.57 5.79
CA ALA A 204 -23.73 -4.34 5.33
C ALA A 204 -22.88 -3.61 4.27
N TYR A 205 -21.57 -3.46 4.50
CA TYR A 205 -20.65 -2.90 3.50
C TYR A 205 -20.64 -3.72 2.22
N ARG A 206 -20.56 -5.06 2.35
CA ARG A 206 -20.60 -5.97 1.20
C ARG A 206 -21.90 -5.79 0.42
N SER A 207 -23.05 -5.72 1.09
CA SER A 207 -24.35 -5.51 0.47
C SER A 207 -24.45 -4.15 -0.22
N ALA A 208 -23.97 -3.07 0.39
CA ALA A 208 -23.95 -1.74 -0.22
C ALA A 208 -23.07 -1.69 -1.48
N ILE A 209 -21.91 -2.36 -1.46
CA ILE A 209 -21.01 -2.48 -2.61
C ILE A 209 -21.63 -3.36 -3.70
N LYS A 210 -22.24 -4.50 -3.32
CA LYS A 210 -22.80 -5.51 -4.23
C LYS A 210 -24.15 -5.11 -4.84
N MET A 211 -25.06 -4.47 -4.10
CA MET A 211 -26.34 -4.01 -4.67
C MET A 211 -26.14 -3.05 -5.84
N ALA A 212 -25.00 -2.39 -5.87
CA ALA A 212 -24.62 -1.51 -6.95
C ALA A 212 -23.77 -2.22 -8.05
N SER A 213 -23.55 -3.55 -8.00
CA SER A 213 -22.86 -4.29 -9.08
C SER A 213 -23.72 -4.53 -10.32
N HIS A 214 -25.04 -4.31 -10.27
CA HIS A 214 -25.91 -4.32 -11.45
C HIS A 214 -26.01 -2.94 -12.12
N THR A 215 -25.65 -1.86 -11.41
CA THR A 215 -25.52 -0.48 -11.89
C THR A 215 -24.53 0.30 -11.01
N GLN A 216 -23.22 0.19 -11.29
CA GLN A 216 -22.08 0.88 -10.66
C GLN A 216 -22.05 1.02 -9.11
N GLY A 217 -21.26 0.14 -8.48
CA GLY A 217 -20.97 -0.01 -7.03
C GLY A 217 -20.81 1.27 -6.20
N TYR A 218 -21.38 1.34 -4.99
CA TYR A 218 -21.07 2.41 -4.01
C TYR A 218 -19.73 2.14 -3.30
N ASN A 219 -18.59 2.29 -3.97
CA ASN A 219 -17.29 2.01 -3.35
C ASN A 219 -16.89 3.02 -2.26
N GLY A 220 -17.54 4.18 -2.19
CA GLY A 220 -17.25 5.22 -1.19
C GLY A 220 -17.64 4.84 0.24
N VAL A 221 -18.35 3.73 0.43
CA VAL A 221 -18.70 3.21 1.77
C VAL A 221 -17.58 2.36 2.38
N LYS A 222 -16.52 2.05 1.62
CA LYS A 222 -15.44 1.17 2.08
C LYS A 222 -14.74 1.80 3.29
N PRO A 223 -14.64 1.09 4.42
CA PRO A 223 -13.90 1.58 5.57
C PRO A 223 -12.41 1.69 5.23
N GLY A 224 -11.74 2.68 5.82
CA GLY A 224 -10.35 2.94 5.55
C GLY A 224 -9.81 4.09 6.39
N TRP A 225 -8.53 4.37 6.20
CA TRP A 225 -7.78 5.41 6.91
C TRP A 225 -6.89 6.17 5.93
N THR A 226 -6.24 7.22 6.43
CA THR A 226 -5.20 7.94 5.69
C THR A 226 -3.84 7.41 6.11
N ARG A 227 -2.94 7.29 5.14
CA ARG A 227 -1.58 6.84 5.36
C ARG A 227 -0.58 7.74 4.66
N VAL A 228 0.45 8.13 5.40
CA VAL A 228 1.65 8.82 4.90
C VAL A 228 2.89 7.98 5.22
N SER A 229 3.95 8.18 4.44
CA SER A 229 5.24 7.50 4.61
C SER A 229 6.33 8.55 4.63
N PHE A 230 7.24 8.47 5.60
CA PHE A 230 8.42 9.33 5.68
C PHE A 230 9.58 8.58 5.04
N SER A 231 10.14 9.15 3.98
CA SER A 231 11.26 8.53 3.27
C SER A 231 12.58 8.97 3.92
N TYR A 232 13.56 8.07 4.02
CA TYR A 232 14.86 8.38 4.63
C TYR A 232 15.63 9.54 3.95
N TYR A 233 15.31 9.87 2.70
CA TYR A 233 15.94 10.94 1.91
C TYR A 233 15.17 12.27 1.94
N MET A 234 14.09 12.34 2.71
CA MET A 234 13.32 13.57 2.95
C MET A 234 14.14 14.52 3.84
N SER A 235 13.98 15.83 3.66
CA SER A 235 14.57 16.82 4.56
C SER A 235 13.78 16.98 5.86
N ASN A 236 14.40 17.53 6.91
CA ASN A 236 13.67 17.81 8.16
C ASN A 236 12.56 18.83 7.93
N GLU A 237 12.76 19.80 7.04
CA GLU A 237 11.77 20.82 6.70
C GLU A 237 10.53 20.21 6.03
N GLU A 238 10.72 19.27 5.10
CA GLU A 238 9.62 18.52 4.48
C GLU A 238 8.88 17.66 5.51
N PHE A 239 9.61 17.01 6.41
CA PHE A 239 9.03 16.22 7.51
C PHE A 239 8.14 17.09 8.43
N GLU A 240 8.67 18.23 8.88
CA GLU A 240 7.94 19.18 9.73
C GLU A 240 6.72 19.77 9.01
N PHE A 241 6.86 20.09 7.72
CA PHE A 241 5.76 20.57 6.89
C PHE A 241 4.63 19.55 6.79
N ILE A 242 4.96 18.26 6.61
CA ILE A 242 3.95 17.19 6.58
C ILE A 242 3.22 17.10 7.92
N LEU A 243 3.92 17.10 9.05
CA LEU A 243 3.28 17.03 10.37
C LEU A 243 2.37 18.22 10.63
N ALA A 244 2.81 19.44 10.28
CA ALA A 244 1.99 20.64 10.41
C ALA A 244 0.74 20.59 9.51
N ALA A 245 0.86 20.06 8.27
CA ALA A 245 -0.27 19.89 7.38
C ALA A 245 -1.29 18.86 7.90
N LEU A 246 -0.82 17.77 8.51
CA LEU A 246 -1.67 16.79 9.19
C LEU A 246 -2.46 17.42 10.33
N GLU A 247 -1.79 18.20 11.18
CA GLU A 247 -2.43 18.93 12.29
C GLU A 247 -3.44 19.97 11.79
N PHE A 248 -3.11 20.69 10.72
CA PHE A 248 -4.03 21.65 10.09
C PHE A 248 -5.31 20.96 9.63
N ILE A 249 -5.18 19.86 8.90
CA ILE A 249 -6.35 19.12 8.39
C ILE A 249 -7.13 18.53 9.57
N ALA A 250 -6.46 18.08 10.63
CA ALA A 250 -7.13 17.60 11.84
C ALA A 250 -7.99 18.66 12.54
N ILE A 251 -7.61 19.93 12.45
CA ILE A 251 -8.34 21.04 13.06
C ILE A 251 -9.43 21.57 12.12
N TYR A 252 -9.11 21.74 10.83
CA TYR A 252 -9.93 22.51 9.87
C TYR A 252 -10.56 21.67 8.75
N GLY A 253 -10.20 20.40 8.58
CA GLY A 253 -10.54 19.55 7.45
C GLY A 253 -12.05 19.44 7.18
N GLU A 254 -12.86 19.38 8.23
CA GLU A 254 -14.33 19.37 8.12
C GLU A 254 -14.90 20.60 7.42
N ARG A 255 -14.24 21.77 7.52
CA ARG A 255 -14.73 23.03 6.93
C ARG A 255 -14.69 22.99 5.41
N PHE A 256 -13.88 22.08 4.86
CA PHE A 256 -13.76 21.88 3.42
C PHE A 256 -14.83 20.93 2.87
N LEU A 257 -15.61 20.21 3.69
CA LEU A 257 -16.62 19.26 3.20
C LEU A 257 -17.62 19.89 2.22
N THR A 258 -17.98 21.16 2.43
CA THR A 258 -18.92 21.88 1.54
C THR A 258 -18.31 22.22 0.18
N LEU A 259 -16.97 22.26 0.09
CA LEU A 259 -16.21 22.60 -1.11
C LEU A 259 -15.89 21.39 -1.98
N TYR A 260 -16.20 20.16 -1.54
CA TYR A 260 -15.97 18.94 -2.31
C TYR A 260 -17.28 18.19 -2.57
N HIS A 261 -17.36 17.52 -3.71
CA HIS A 261 -18.41 16.53 -3.94
C HIS A 261 -17.92 15.15 -3.49
N MET A 262 -18.71 14.41 -2.71
CA MET A 262 -18.41 13.00 -2.45
C MET A 262 -19.05 12.15 -3.54
N ASN A 263 -18.23 11.52 -4.40
CA ASN A 263 -18.75 10.54 -5.34
C ASN A 263 -18.87 9.20 -4.62
N TRP A 264 -20.09 8.82 -4.26
CA TRP A 264 -20.36 7.55 -3.58
C TRP A 264 -19.95 6.32 -4.40
N LYS A 265 -19.83 6.44 -5.73
CA LYS A 265 -19.41 5.33 -6.60
C LYS A 265 -17.92 5.01 -6.49
N THR A 266 -17.09 6.03 -6.35
CA THR A 266 -15.62 5.88 -6.35
C THR A 266 -14.98 6.14 -4.98
N GLY A 267 -15.68 6.84 -4.08
CA GLY A 267 -15.16 7.27 -2.78
C GLY A 267 -14.21 8.47 -2.83
N ALA A 268 -13.86 8.92 -4.04
CA ALA A 268 -13.08 10.13 -4.30
C ALA A 268 -14.02 11.18 -4.87
N GLY A 269 -13.80 12.46 -4.62
CA GLY A 269 -14.49 13.42 -5.45
C GLY A 269 -13.83 14.78 -5.58
N PRO A 270 -14.11 15.44 -6.71
CA PRO A 270 -13.45 16.67 -7.08
C PRO A 270 -13.91 17.81 -6.19
N LEU A 271 -13.08 18.86 -6.17
CA LEU A 271 -13.51 20.18 -5.72
C LEU A 271 -14.75 20.59 -6.52
N LYS A 272 -15.74 21.19 -5.87
CA LYS A 272 -16.90 21.74 -6.59
C LYS A 272 -16.38 22.83 -7.51
N GLU A 273 -16.58 22.69 -8.80
CA GLU A 273 -16.35 23.79 -9.74
C GLU A 273 -17.26 24.95 -9.32
N ARG A 274 -16.68 26.08 -8.97
CA ARG A 274 -17.43 27.34 -8.95
C ARG A 274 -17.63 27.71 -10.41
N HIS A 275 -18.83 27.53 -10.94
CA HIS A 275 -19.21 28.35 -12.08
C HIS A 275 -19.05 29.81 -11.64
N PRO A 276 -18.28 30.65 -12.38
CA PRO A 276 -18.36 32.07 -12.19
C PRO A 276 -19.83 32.44 -12.37
N ARG A 277 -20.41 33.11 -11.36
CA ARG A 277 -21.69 33.77 -11.56
C ARG A 277 -21.36 34.99 -12.42
N ASP A 278 -21.80 34.95 -13.68
CA ASP A 278 -21.86 36.12 -14.56
C ASP A 278 -22.71 37.23 -13.93
#